data_AF-A0A966Y960-F1
#
_entry.id   AF-A0A966Y960-F1
#
_cell.length_a   1.000
_cell.length_b   1.000
_cell.length_c   1.000
_cell.angle_alpha   90.00
_cell.angle_beta   90.00
_cell.angle_gamma   90.00
#
_symmetry.space_group_name_H-M   'P 1'
#
loop_
_entity.id
_entity.type
_entity.pdbx_description
1 polymer ?
#
loop_
_entity_poly.entity_id
_entity_poly.type
_entity_poly.pdbx_seq_one_letter_code
_entity_poly.pdbx_strand_id
1 'polypeptide(L)' 'IIRVSNPGDSAVINGRGEIVDKIPLNTAGHLDVQVPLMHYKTPYAGFGNWAFWVIWIALLAFAIRQSVIND' A
#
# COMPACT_ATOMS: atom_id res chain seq x y z
N ILE A 1 -5.44 -3.62 8.64
CA ILE A 1 -6.25 -2.37 8.62
C ILE A 1 -7.64 -2.73 9.12
N ILE A 2 -8.17 -1.95 10.06
CA ILE A 2 -9.57 -2.06 10.49
C ILE A 2 -10.29 -0.84 9.91
N ARG A 3 -11.20 -1.07 8.97
CA ARG A 3 -12.01 -0.03 8.32
C ARG A 3 -13.41 -0.03 8.92
N VAL A 4 -13.82 1.10 9.48
CA VAL A 4 -15.17 1.30 10.02
C VAL A 4 -15.81 2.46 9.28
N SER A 5 -17.00 2.25 8.74
CA SER A 5 -17.76 3.28 8.02
C SER A 5 -19.26 3.11 8.21
N ASN A 6 -19.98 4.23 8.23
CA ASN A 6 -21.43 4.31 8.20
C ASN A 6 -21.85 5.12 6.96
N PRO A 7 -22.73 4.65 6.04
CA PRO A 7 -23.29 3.31 5.76
C PRO A 7 -22.37 2.40 4.90
N GLY A 8 -21.10 2.79 4.74
CA GLY A 8 -20.09 2.16 3.90
C GLY A 8 -19.66 0.74 4.32
N ASP A 9 -18.95 0.03 3.44
CA ASP A 9 -18.39 -1.31 3.72
C ASP A 9 -17.39 -1.33 4.89
N SER A 10 -17.82 -1.74 6.07
CA SER A 10 -16.89 -1.97 7.19
C SER A 10 -16.14 -3.29 6.94
N ALA A 11 -14.81 -3.31 7.09
CA ALA A 11 -14.01 -4.47 6.72
C ALA A 11 -12.68 -4.55 7.49
N VAL A 12 -12.19 -5.78 7.65
CA VAL A 12 -10.85 -6.07 8.15
C VAL A 12 -9.99 -6.51 6.98
N ILE A 13 -8.84 -5.87 6.83
CA ILE A 13 -7.88 -6.12 5.76
C ILE A 13 -6.56 -6.56 6.39
N ASN A 14 -6.00 -7.68 5.93
CA ASN A 14 -4.71 -8.16 6.42
C ASN A 14 -3.54 -7.35 5.83
N GLY A 15 -2.32 -7.64 6.26
CA GLY A 15 -1.11 -6.91 5.83
C GLY A 15 -0.62 -7.25 4.42
N ARG A 16 -1.26 -8.20 3.73
CA ARG A 16 -1.11 -8.39 2.28
C ARG A 16 -2.14 -7.61 1.46
N GLY A 17 -3.11 -6.97 2.11
CA GLY A 17 -4.20 -6.26 1.44
C GLY A 17 -5.43 -7.13 1.15
N GLU A 18 -5.50 -8.36 1.64
CA GLU A 18 -6.67 -9.23 1.45
C GLU A 18 -7.77 -8.88 2.47
N ILE A 19 -9.03 -8.95 2.04
CA ILE A 19 -10.19 -8.77 2.91
C ILE A 19 -10.39 -10.06 3.70
N VAL A 20 -10.26 -9.97 5.03
CA VAL A 20 -10.47 -11.08 5.96
C VAL A 20 -11.95 -11.28 6.20
N ASP A 21 -12.67 -10.19 6.46
CA ASP A 21 -14.12 -10.20 6.66
C ASP A 21 -14.69 -8.80 6.44
N LYS A 22 -16.00 -8.71 6.14
CA LYS A 22 -16.69 -7.45 5.87
C LYS A 22 -18.18 -7.47 6.23
N ILE A 23 -18.68 -6.31 6.64
CA ILE A 23 -20.11 -6.01 6.70
C ILE A 23 -20.52 -5.34 5.38
N PRO A 24 -21.50 -5.90 4.64
CA PRO A 24 -21.99 -5.28 3.42
C PRO A 24 -22.60 -3.89 3.65
N LEU A 25 -22.56 -3.07 2.61
CA LEU A 25 -23.21 -1.76 2.56
C LEU A 25 -24.64 -1.80 3.11
N ASN A 26 -25.00 -0.77 3.88
CA ASN A 26 -26.34 -0.56 4.42
C ASN A 26 -26.86 -1.72 5.30
N THR A 27 -25.96 -2.53 5.84
CA THR A 27 -26.29 -3.61 6.77
C THR A 27 -25.89 -3.20 8.19
N ALA A 28 -26.85 -3.17 9.11
CA ALA A 28 -26.55 -3.02 10.53
C ALA A 28 -26.01 -4.35 11.08
N GLY A 29 -24.83 -4.32 11.68
CA GLY A 29 -24.18 -5.53 12.19
C GLY A 29 -22.92 -5.22 12.99
N HIS A 30 -22.29 -6.28 13.49
CA HIS A 30 -20.99 -6.25 14.16
C HIS A 30 -20.07 -7.27 13.47
N LEU A 31 -18.77 -7.04 13.55
CA LEU A 31 -17.75 -7.87 12.93
C LEU A 31 -16.73 -8.29 13.98
N ASP A 32 -16.84 -9.53 14.47
CA ASP A 32 -15.92 -10.11 15.44
C ASP A 32 -14.93 -11.03 14.74
N VAL A 33 -13.75 -10.50 14.43
CA VAL A 33 -12.69 -11.24 13.74
C VAL A 33 -11.37 -11.19 14.52
N GLN A 34 -10.65 -12.31 14.54
CA GLN A 34 -9.29 -12.32 15.06
C GLN A 34 -8.34 -11.66 14.07
N VAL A 35 -7.75 -10.54 14.47
CA VAL A 35 -6.81 -9.79 13.64
C VAL A 35 -5.38 -10.27 13.91
N PRO A 36 -4.71 -10.93 12.96
CA PRO A 36 -3.32 -11.35 13.15
C PRO A 36 -2.40 -10.12 13.20
N LEU A 37 -1.64 -9.99 14.29
CA LEU A 37 -0.61 -8.97 14.45
C LEU A 37 0.60 -9.31 13.57
N MET A 38 0.97 -8.40 12.68
CA MET A 38 2.18 -8.52 11.87
C MET A 38 3.33 -7.76 12.49
N HIS A 39 4.47 -8.44 12.64
CA HIS A 39 5.68 -7.89 13.27
C HIS A 39 6.82 -7.59 12.29
N TYR A 40 6.65 -7.85 10.98
CA TYR A 40 7.69 -7.57 10.00
C TYR A 40 7.55 -6.18 9.39
N LYS A 41 8.67 -5.47 9.26
CA LYS A 41 8.77 -4.17 8.59
C LYS A 41 8.95 -4.41 7.08
N THR A 42 8.08 -3.84 6.24
CA THR A 42 8.22 -3.96 4.78
C THR A 42 9.43 -3.15 4.29
N PRO A 43 10.05 -3.52 3.15
CA PRO A 43 11.10 -2.70 2.54
C PRO A 43 10.64 -1.26 2.29
N TYR A 44 9.38 -1.08 1.90
CA TYR A 44 8.77 0.25 1.75
C TYR A 44 8.65 0.99 3.09
N ALA A 45 8.39 0.32 4.21
CA ALA A 45 8.43 0.98 5.53
C ALA A 45 9.86 1.38 5.94
N GLY A 46 10.89 0.77 5.36
CA GLY A 46 12.31 1.14 5.57
C GLY A 46 12.77 2.28 4.67
N PHE A 47 12.47 2.18 3.38
CA PHE A 47 12.97 3.09 2.35
C PHE A 47 11.96 4.15 1.90
N GLY A 48 10.68 3.97 2.19
CA GLY A 48 9.62 4.86 1.73
C GLY A 48 9.72 5.16 0.23
N ASN A 49 9.49 6.42 -0.11
CA ASN A 49 9.57 6.90 -1.49
C ASN A 49 10.98 7.20 -1.98
N TRP A 50 12.02 7.14 -1.12
CA TRP A 50 13.37 7.53 -1.56
C TRP A 50 13.89 6.58 -2.64
N ALA A 51 13.60 5.28 -2.50
CA ALA A 51 14.04 4.26 -3.46
C ALA A 51 13.50 4.57 -4.87
N PHE A 52 12.23 5.00 -4.95
CA PHE A 52 11.61 5.44 -6.20
C PHE A 52 12.34 6.66 -6.79
N TRP A 53 12.56 7.70 -5.98
CA TRP A 53 13.19 8.94 -6.46
C TRP A 53 14.63 8.72 -6.93
N VAL A 54 15.42 7.92 -6.23
CA VAL A 54 16.80 7.61 -6.63
C VAL A 54 16.85 6.90 -7.98
N ILE A 55 15.98 5.90 -8.18
CA ILE A 55 15.89 5.19 -9.47
C ILE A 55 15.49 6.17 -10.59
N TRP A 56 14.48 7.02 -10.35
CA TRP A 56 14.05 7.99 -11.36
C TRP A 56 15.11 9.01 -11.73
N ILE A 57 15.83 9.56 -10.74
CA ILE A 57 16.92 10.50 -11.00
C ILE A 57 18.05 9.81 -11.80
N ALA A 58 18.40 8.57 -11.45
CA ALA A 58 19.40 7.81 -12.18
C ALA A 58 18.98 7.54 -13.65
N LEU A 59 17.72 7.17 -13.86
CA LEU A 59 17.17 6.96 -15.20
C LEU A 59 17.14 8.26 -16.02
N LEU A 60 16.74 9.38 -15.41
CA LEU A 60 16.75 10.69 -16.07
C LEU A 60 18.17 11.12 -16.44
N ALA A 61 19.13 10.97 -15.52
CA ALA A 61 20.53 11.28 -15.79
C ALA A 61 21.11 10.40 -16.92
N PHE A 62 20.74 9.12 -16.95
CA PHE A 62 21.13 8.20 -18.00
C PHE A 62 20.53 8.58 -19.36
N ALA A 63 19.23 8.92 -19.39
CA ALA A 63 18.55 9.35 -20.60
C ALA A 63 19.14 10.65 -21.18
N ILE A 64 19.41 11.64 -20.32
CA ILE A 64 20.07 12.89 -20.72
C ILE A 64 21.45 12.59 -21.30
N ARG A 65 22.25 11.74 -20.65
CA ARG A 65 23.57 11.34 -21.15
C ARG A 65 23.48 10.66 -22.53
N GLN A 66 22.51 9.76 -22.74
CA GLN A 66 22.33 9.12 -24.04
C GLN A 66 21.95 10.11 -25.13
N SER A 67 21.08 11.08 -24.83
CA SER A 67 20.71 12.14 -25.77
C SER A 67 21.93 12.93 -26.22
N VAL A 68 22.78 13.36 -25.27
CA VAL A 68 23.99 14.15 -25.55
C VAL A 68 25.04 13.37 -26.36
N ILE A 69 25.09 12.05 -26.26
CA ILE A 69 26.05 11.22 -27.01
C ILE A 69 25.57 10.96 -28.45
N ASN A 70 24.26 11.04 -28.69
CA ASN A 70 23.65 10.74 -29.99
C ASN A 70 23.47 11.99 -30.89
N ASP A 71 23.74 13.19 -30.37
CA ASP A 71 23.82 14.46 -31.12
C ASP A 71 25.27 14.76 -31.52
#